data_AF-A0A6N8JM48-F1
#
_entry.id   AF-A0A6N8JM48-F1
#
_cell.length_a   1.000
_cell.length_b   1.000
_cell.length_c   1.000
_cell.angle_alpha   90.00
_cell.angle_beta   90.00
_cell.angle_gamma   90.00
#
_symmetry.space_group_name_H-M   'P 1'
#
loop_
_entity.id
_entity.type
_entity.pdbx_description
1 polymer ?
#
loop_
_entity_poly.entity_id
_entity_poly.type
_entity_poly.pdbx_seq_one_letter_code
_entity_poly.pdbx_strand_id
1 'polypeptide(L)'
;MTSYRKFEDVINAYWEARGTCAADRSYWDEDGSPLLETALLEELLTKSVQDGDSTQSGGLAKALDMWIAEELRAAGFDDQAVWPRLAKPRVLDPSVLRFIGSLDPRTAEACCAALPRFASSAANVLGSTYNKQIDVGLSSWMTGPEILISTKTMGSSFGKNLSNRFEEAYGDAKNLKGRHPLATLGFFFLVNSSIVDEPRIFAKAVTMLEKLRMEDDAYDATCLLLVDWGEGGQLTVSRENDRVPLSLSALSFFEEVVRLTLLRAAPEAHELARLKRIATSA
;
A
#
# COMPACT_ATOMS: atom_id res chain seq x y z
N MET A 1 -16.27 13.83 9.16
CA MET A 1 -15.61 12.53 9.42
C MET A 1 -14.18 12.60 8.91
N THR A 2 -13.19 12.09 9.64
CA THR A 2 -11.84 11.99 9.07
C THR A 2 -11.86 11.07 7.85
N SER A 3 -11.21 11.47 6.76
CA SER A 3 -11.27 10.81 5.45
C SER A 3 -11.03 9.28 5.47
N TYR A 4 -10.29 8.77 6.46
CA TYR A 4 -10.03 7.33 6.62
C TYR A 4 -11.07 6.55 7.44
N ARG A 5 -11.99 7.21 8.15
CA ARG A 5 -12.94 6.52 9.05
C ARG A 5 -13.89 5.62 8.26
N LYS A 6 -14.34 6.08 7.09
CA LYS A 6 -15.20 5.27 6.22
C LYS A 6 -14.55 3.96 5.75
N PHE A 7 -13.24 3.96 5.54
CA PHE A 7 -12.50 2.76 5.13
C PHE A 7 -12.28 1.82 6.30
N GLU A 8 -12.06 2.38 7.50
CA GLU A 8 -12.03 1.59 8.74
C GLU A 8 -13.37 0.88 8.98
N ASP A 9 -14.49 1.59 8.82
CA ASP A 9 -15.83 1.00 8.96
C ASP A 9 -16.06 -0.15 7.94
N VAL A 10 -15.62 0.03 6.68
CA VAL A 10 -15.70 -1.02 5.64
C VAL A 10 -14.84 -2.24 5.98
N ILE A 11 -13.56 -2.03 6.35
CA ILE A 11 -12.64 -3.14 6.68
C ILE A 11 -13.15 -3.94 7.89
N ASN A 12 -13.62 -3.24 8.93
CA ASN A 12 -14.17 -3.90 10.11
C ASN A 12 -15.40 -4.75 9.75
N ALA A 13 -16.35 -4.18 9.00
CA ALA A 13 -17.54 -4.91 8.57
C ALA A 13 -17.19 -6.10 7.66
N TYR A 14 -16.22 -5.94 6.76
CA TYR A 14 -15.76 -6.97 5.83
C TYR A 14 -15.23 -8.20 6.55
N TRP A 15 -14.39 -7.97 7.57
CA TRP A 15 -13.74 -9.02 8.34
C TRP A 15 -14.66 -9.62 9.41
N GLU A 16 -15.50 -8.80 10.06
CA GLU A 16 -16.51 -9.26 11.02
C GLU A 16 -17.48 -10.24 10.35
N ALA A 17 -17.96 -9.93 9.13
CA ALA A 17 -18.83 -10.81 8.37
C ALA A 17 -18.20 -12.18 8.02
N ARG A 18 -16.87 -12.27 8.03
CA ARG A 18 -16.10 -13.48 7.72
C ARG A 18 -15.59 -14.21 8.96
N GLY A 19 -15.73 -13.62 10.16
CA GLY A 19 -15.23 -14.20 11.41
C GLY A 19 -13.71 -14.39 11.44
N THR A 20 -12.96 -13.57 10.71
CA THR A 20 -11.49 -13.60 10.62
C THR A 20 -10.94 -12.17 10.58
N CYS A 21 -9.62 -12.00 10.51
CA CYS A 21 -8.99 -10.74 10.15
C CYS A 21 -7.92 -10.93 9.07
N ALA A 22 -7.37 -9.84 8.55
CA ALA A 22 -6.30 -9.90 7.55
C ALA A 22 -5.06 -10.66 8.07
N ALA A 23 -4.67 -10.49 9.34
CA ALA A 23 -3.49 -11.17 9.88
C ALA A 23 -3.65 -12.70 9.97
N ASP A 24 -4.87 -13.20 10.11
CA ASP A 24 -5.14 -14.63 10.33
C ASP A 24 -5.35 -15.43 9.04
N ARG A 25 -5.63 -14.77 7.91
CA ARG A 25 -5.85 -15.48 6.65
C ARG A 25 -4.55 -16.05 6.06
N SER A 26 -4.70 -17.12 5.27
CA SER A 26 -3.65 -17.59 4.37
C SER A 26 -3.32 -16.49 3.36
N TYR A 27 -2.03 -16.28 3.12
CA TYR A 27 -1.54 -15.24 2.22
C TYR A 27 -0.79 -15.79 1.01
N TRP A 28 -0.24 -16.99 1.09
CA TRP A 28 0.46 -17.65 -0.01
C TRP A 28 -0.36 -18.86 -0.45
N ASP A 29 -0.51 -19.06 -1.77
CA ASP A 29 -1.01 -20.32 -2.35
C ASP A 29 0.11 -21.38 -2.37
N GLU A 30 -0.19 -22.59 -2.84
CA GLU A 30 0.78 -23.71 -2.89
C GLU A 30 2.01 -23.42 -3.78
N ASP A 31 1.87 -22.55 -4.77
CA ASP A 31 2.95 -22.17 -5.69
C ASP A 31 3.80 -21.01 -5.14
N GLY A 32 3.49 -20.49 -3.95
CA GLY A 32 4.19 -19.37 -3.34
C GLY A 32 3.77 -18.00 -3.91
N SER A 33 2.65 -17.92 -4.62
CA SER A 33 2.06 -16.67 -5.09
C SER A 33 1.12 -16.07 -4.04
N PRO A 34 1.00 -14.73 -3.95
CA PRO A 34 0.17 -14.12 -2.93
C PRO A 34 -1.33 -14.23 -3.27
N LEU A 35 -2.12 -14.66 -2.29
CA LEU A 35 -3.57 -14.66 -2.32
C LEU A 35 -4.08 -13.27 -1.93
N LEU A 36 -4.35 -12.41 -2.92
CA LEU A 36 -4.78 -11.03 -2.67
C LEU A 36 -6.28 -10.93 -2.39
N GLU A 37 -6.68 -10.10 -1.42
CA GLU A 37 -8.08 -9.86 -1.08
C GLU A 37 -8.68 -8.79 -2.01
N THR A 38 -8.85 -9.11 -3.30
CA THR A 38 -9.33 -8.15 -4.30
C THR A 38 -10.76 -7.69 -4.03
N ALA A 39 -11.61 -8.54 -3.45
CA ALA A 39 -12.98 -8.16 -3.08
C ALA A 39 -13.00 -7.00 -2.06
N LEU A 40 -12.07 -6.99 -1.09
CA LEU A 40 -11.92 -5.87 -0.15
C LEU A 40 -11.49 -4.58 -0.88
N LEU A 41 -10.57 -4.68 -1.84
CA LEU A 41 -10.17 -3.53 -2.65
C LEU A 41 -11.37 -2.93 -3.39
N GLU A 42 -12.18 -3.77 -4.04
CA GLU A 42 -13.38 -3.35 -4.76
C GLU A 42 -14.39 -2.64 -3.86
N GLU A 43 -14.63 -3.16 -2.65
CA GLU A 43 -15.51 -2.53 -1.65
C GLU A 43 -14.98 -1.16 -1.21
N LEU A 44 -13.68 -1.04 -0.95
CA LEU A 44 -13.03 0.20 -0.53
C LEU A 44 -13.08 1.27 -1.63
N LEU A 45 -12.76 0.90 -2.87
CA LEU A 45 -12.80 1.78 -4.03
C LEU A 45 -14.24 2.23 -4.34
N THR A 46 -15.19 1.29 -4.31
CA THR A 46 -16.63 1.57 -4.50
C THR A 46 -17.12 2.54 -3.43
N LYS A 47 -16.81 2.29 -2.15
CA LYS A 47 -17.19 3.20 -1.06
C LYS A 47 -16.60 4.59 -1.27
N SER A 48 -15.37 4.69 -1.77
CA SER A 48 -14.76 5.97 -2.09
C SER A 48 -15.61 6.76 -3.10
N VAL A 49 -15.95 6.14 -4.24
CA VAL A 49 -16.68 6.81 -5.33
C VAL A 49 -18.12 7.13 -4.94
N GLN A 50 -18.81 6.23 -4.24
CA GLN A 50 -20.17 6.46 -3.75
C GLN A 50 -20.29 7.64 -2.78
N ASP A 51 -19.24 7.89 -1.99
CA ASP A 51 -19.15 9.07 -1.11
C ASP A 51 -18.75 10.35 -1.86
N GLY A 52 -18.69 10.31 -3.20
CA GLY A 52 -18.40 11.45 -4.05
C GLY A 52 -16.91 11.77 -4.22
N ASP A 53 -16.00 10.88 -3.80
CA ASP A 53 -14.58 11.09 -4.05
C ASP A 53 -14.25 10.92 -5.53
N SER A 54 -13.39 11.81 -6.00
CA SER A 54 -12.80 11.73 -7.34
C SER A 54 -11.31 11.42 -7.22
N THR A 55 -10.66 11.15 -8.35
CA THR A 55 -9.20 11.04 -8.40
C THR A 55 -8.49 12.32 -7.95
N GLN A 56 -9.18 13.46 -7.94
CA GLN A 56 -8.66 14.74 -7.46
C GLN A 56 -8.85 14.94 -5.95
N SER A 57 -9.85 14.29 -5.32
CA SER A 57 -10.07 14.40 -3.87
C SER A 57 -9.12 13.52 -3.05
N GLY A 58 -8.42 12.59 -3.71
CA GLY A 58 -7.47 11.66 -3.09
C GLY A 58 -8.12 10.51 -2.32
N GLY A 59 -9.46 10.38 -2.34
CA GLY A 59 -10.17 9.29 -1.66
C GLY A 59 -9.80 7.90 -2.22
N LEU A 60 -9.71 7.78 -3.54
CA LEU A 60 -9.30 6.54 -4.21
C LEU A 60 -7.88 6.11 -3.84
N ALA A 61 -6.96 7.08 -3.70
CA ALA A 61 -5.60 6.79 -3.24
C ALA A 61 -5.63 6.22 -1.82
N LYS A 62 -6.38 6.85 -0.91
CA LYS A 62 -6.51 6.37 0.48
C LYS A 62 -7.18 5.00 0.60
N ALA A 63 -8.17 4.70 -0.25
CA ALA A 63 -8.79 3.37 -0.32
C ALA A 63 -7.74 2.32 -0.70
N LEU A 64 -6.93 2.62 -1.74
CA LEU A 64 -5.81 1.79 -2.16
C LEU A 64 -4.76 1.65 -1.05
N ASP A 65 -4.39 2.74 -0.39
CA ASP A 65 -3.39 2.73 0.70
C ASP A 65 -3.82 1.80 1.85
N MET A 66 -5.10 1.87 2.23
CA MET A 66 -5.67 1.00 3.27
C MET A 66 -5.66 -0.47 2.85
N TRP A 67 -5.99 -0.78 1.59
CA TRP A 67 -5.95 -2.14 1.08
C TRP A 67 -4.51 -2.69 1.04
N ILE A 68 -3.54 -1.94 0.52
CA ILE A 68 -2.13 -2.38 0.50
C ILE A 68 -1.64 -2.62 1.93
N ALA A 69 -2.04 -1.79 2.90
CA ALA A 69 -1.71 -2.02 4.31
C ALA A 69 -2.33 -3.32 4.84
N GLU A 70 -3.57 -3.65 4.49
CA GLU A 70 -4.19 -4.95 4.85
C GLU A 70 -3.46 -6.14 4.21
N GLU A 71 -3.02 -6.03 2.96
CA GLU A 71 -2.23 -7.06 2.29
C GLU A 71 -0.87 -7.28 2.97
N LEU A 72 -0.19 -6.22 3.41
CA LEU A 72 1.06 -6.36 4.17
C LEU A 72 0.84 -7.01 5.55
N ARG A 73 -0.26 -6.70 6.24
CA ARG A 73 -0.64 -7.39 7.48
C ARG A 73 -0.92 -8.87 7.22
N ALA A 74 -1.63 -9.17 6.14
CA ALA A 74 -1.91 -10.53 5.74
C ALA A 74 -0.64 -11.31 5.37
N ALA A 75 0.35 -10.65 4.77
CA ALA A 75 1.68 -11.23 4.53
C ALA A 75 2.44 -11.58 5.82
N GLY A 76 1.97 -11.12 6.99
CA GLY A 76 2.52 -11.45 8.31
C GLY A 76 3.40 -10.35 8.92
N PHE A 77 3.38 -9.14 8.37
CA PHE A 77 4.04 -7.98 8.99
C PHE A 77 3.23 -7.44 10.17
N ASP A 78 3.92 -6.92 11.20
CA ASP A 78 3.33 -6.40 12.44
C ASP A 78 2.26 -5.33 12.15
N ASP A 79 1.04 -5.58 12.64
CA ASP A 79 -0.14 -4.74 12.43
C ASP A 79 0.05 -3.32 12.98
N GLN A 80 0.84 -3.18 14.04
CA GLN A 80 1.21 -1.90 14.65
C GLN A 80 2.31 -1.18 13.87
N ALA A 81 3.11 -1.90 13.08
CA ALA A 81 4.21 -1.37 12.27
C ALA A 81 3.82 -0.95 10.87
N VAL A 82 2.80 -1.59 10.27
CA VAL A 82 2.29 -1.22 8.94
C VAL A 82 1.43 0.04 9.03
N TRP A 83 1.78 1.03 8.23
CA TRP A 83 1.05 2.29 8.07
C TRP A 83 0.38 2.38 6.68
N PRO A 84 -0.82 2.98 6.57
CA PRO A 84 -1.63 3.51 7.67
C PRO A 84 -2.25 2.39 8.52
N ARG A 85 -2.31 2.61 9.85
CA ARG A 85 -3.06 1.71 10.75
C ARG A 85 -4.58 1.88 10.63
N LEU A 86 -5.28 0.77 10.86
CA LEU A 86 -6.73 0.70 10.80
C LEU A 86 -7.43 1.64 11.77
N ALA A 87 -6.91 1.78 13.01
CA ALA A 87 -7.37 2.73 14.02
C ALA A 87 -6.34 3.85 14.26
N LYS A 88 -6.77 4.96 14.88
CA LYS A 88 -5.86 6.04 15.27
C LYS A 88 -5.06 5.66 16.53
N PRO A 89 -3.82 6.17 16.69
CA PRO A 89 -3.06 6.98 15.73
C PRO A 89 -2.65 6.13 14.51
N ARG A 90 -2.73 6.68 13.29
CA ARG A 90 -2.47 5.89 12.06
C ARG A 90 -0.99 5.73 11.74
N VAL A 91 -0.18 6.68 12.21
CA VAL A 91 1.27 6.73 12.03
C VAL A 91 1.89 7.05 13.39
N LEU A 92 2.65 6.12 13.92
CA LEU A 92 3.34 6.19 15.20
C LEU A 92 4.32 5.03 15.25
N ASP A 93 5.46 5.23 15.89
CA ASP A 93 6.38 4.14 16.11
C ASP A 93 5.73 2.99 16.92
N PRO A 94 5.91 1.72 16.53
CA PRO A 94 5.30 0.58 17.23
C PRO A 94 5.72 0.46 18.70
N SER A 95 6.94 0.85 19.06
CA SER A 95 7.40 0.79 20.46
C SER A 95 6.65 1.76 21.35
N VAL A 96 6.36 2.97 20.85
CA VAL A 96 5.55 3.97 21.57
C VAL A 96 4.12 3.48 21.73
N LEU A 97 3.57 2.88 20.69
CA LEU A 97 2.20 2.37 20.72
C LEU A 97 2.05 1.19 21.68
N ARG A 98 3.00 0.25 21.67
CA ARG A 98 3.05 -0.86 22.65
C ARG A 98 3.21 -0.36 24.08
N PHE A 99 4.03 0.68 24.29
CA PHE A 99 4.14 1.33 25.59
C PHE A 99 2.79 1.92 26.03
N ILE A 100 2.12 2.69 25.17
CA ILE A 100 0.78 3.24 25.47
C ILE A 100 -0.22 2.13 25.77
N GLY A 101 -0.23 1.04 25.00
CA GLY A 101 -1.11 -0.11 25.20
C GLY A 101 -0.86 -0.88 26.49
N SER A 102 0.31 -0.72 27.12
CA SER A 102 0.62 -1.31 28.42
C SER A 102 0.08 -0.51 29.63
N LEU A 103 -0.42 0.70 29.39
CA LEU A 103 -0.95 1.59 30.43
C LEU A 103 -2.41 1.26 30.73
N ASP A 104 -2.93 1.74 31.86
CA ASP A 104 -4.36 1.64 32.14
C ASP A 104 -5.18 2.41 31.08
N PRO A 105 -6.44 2.02 30.82
CA PRO A 105 -7.23 2.59 29.72
C PRO A 105 -7.34 4.11 29.76
N ARG A 106 -7.46 4.70 30.96
CA ARG A 106 -7.62 6.14 31.12
C ARG A 106 -6.33 6.88 30.76
N THR A 107 -5.19 6.35 31.19
CA THR A 107 -3.88 6.91 30.87
C THR A 107 -3.56 6.74 29.38
N ALA A 108 -3.84 5.57 28.80
CA ALA A 108 -3.65 5.32 27.38
C ALA A 108 -4.44 6.31 26.51
N GLU A 109 -5.72 6.55 26.86
CA GLU A 109 -6.57 7.53 26.18
C GLU A 109 -6.01 8.96 26.30
N ALA A 110 -5.53 9.35 27.49
CA ALA A 110 -4.90 10.65 27.71
C ALA A 110 -3.62 10.82 26.87
N CYS A 111 -2.78 9.79 26.77
CA CYS A 111 -1.60 9.79 25.90
C CYS A 111 -1.99 9.99 24.42
N CYS A 112 -2.98 9.25 23.92
CA CYS A 112 -3.47 9.39 22.56
C CYS A 112 -4.01 10.80 22.27
N ALA A 113 -4.74 11.39 23.21
CA ALA A 113 -5.25 12.76 23.09
C ALA A 113 -4.12 13.82 23.08
N ALA A 114 -3.05 13.57 23.84
CA ALA A 114 -1.89 14.45 23.93
C ALA A 114 -0.91 14.37 22.75
N LEU A 115 -1.14 13.48 21.77
CA LEU A 115 -0.29 13.28 20.59
C LEU A 115 -0.89 13.86 19.28
N PRO A 116 -1.32 15.14 19.19
CA PRO A 116 -2.06 15.67 18.04
C PRO A 116 -1.23 15.78 16.75
N ARG A 117 0.09 15.98 16.83
CA ARG A 117 0.98 15.95 15.65
C ARG A 117 1.07 14.55 15.02
N PHE A 118 0.72 13.51 15.79
CA PHE A 118 0.66 12.09 15.40
C PHE A 118 -0.78 11.58 15.20
N ALA A 119 -1.79 12.42 15.41
CA ALA A 119 -3.16 12.16 14.97
C ALA A 119 -3.32 12.30 13.44
N SER A 120 -2.30 12.84 12.76
CA SER A 120 -2.20 12.87 11.31
C SER A 120 -2.05 11.46 10.74
N SER A 121 -2.69 11.23 9.59
CA SER A 121 -2.48 10.00 8.80
C SER A 121 -1.29 10.14 7.84
N ALA A 122 -0.59 11.28 7.83
CA ALA A 122 0.57 11.51 6.98
C ALA A 122 1.83 10.91 7.59
N ALA A 123 2.38 9.87 6.94
CA ALA A 123 3.66 9.27 7.30
C ALA A 123 4.80 10.03 6.63
N ASN A 124 5.40 10.99 7.33
CA ASN A 124 6.54 11.74 6.81
C ASN A 124 7.86 11.03 7.11
N VAL A 125 8.61 10.72 6.06
CA VAL A 125 9.95 10.15 6.14
C VAL A 125 10.94 11.15 5.56
N LEU A 126 12.09 11.29 6.22
CA LEU A 126 13.20 12.11 5.72
C LEU A 126 13.79 11.44 4.48
N GLY A 127 13.79 12.11 3.34
CA GLY A 127 14.54 11.70 2.15
C GLY A 127 15.94 12.32 2.11
N SER A 128 16.70 12.06 1.04
CA SER A 128 18.05 12.59 0.86
C SER A 128 18.06 14.08 0.54
N THR A 129 16.98 14.58 -0.05
CA THR A 129 16.85 15.95 -0.53
C THR A 129 15.70 16.68 0.17
N TYR A 130 14.57 16.00 0.41
CA TYR A 130 13.39 16.58 1.06
C TYR A 130 12.62 15.54 1.88
N ASN A 131 11.80 16.02 2.83
CA ASN A 131 10.85 15.17 3.54
C ASN A 131 9.72 14.76 2.59
N LYS A 132 9.43 13.47 2.53
CA LYS A 132 8.34 12.93 1.71
C LYS A 132 7.26 12.34 2.61
N GLN A 133 6.01 12.64 2.29
CA GLN A 133 4.88 11.88 2.79
C GLN A 133 4.79 10.57 1.99
N ILE A 134 4.83 9.46 2.71
CA ILE A 134 4.67 8.10 2.21
C ILE A 134 3.21 7.69 2.33
N ASP A 135 2.72 6.95 1.35
CA ASP A 135 1.33 6.53 1.27
C ASP A 135 1.12 5.25 2.10
N VAL A 136 2.00 4.25 1.93
CA VAL A 136 2.03 3.01 2.73
C VAL A 136 3.47 2.66 3.11
N GLY A 137 3.70 2.20 4.33
CA GLY A 137 5.04 1.82 4.75
C GLY A 137 5.12 0.98 6.01
N LEU A 138 6.33 0.49 6.28
CA LEU A 138 6.70 -0.21 7.49
C LEU A 138 7.99 0.40 8.02
N SER A 139 7.98 0.83 9.27
CA SER A 139 9.16 1.38 9.91
C SER A 139 9.09 1.26 11.43
N SER A 140 10.26 1.10 12.05
CA SER A 140 10.42 1.19 13.50
C SER A 140 11.65 2.03 13.85
N TRP A 141 11.74 2.48 15.10
CA TRP A 141 12.90 3.16 15.64
C TRP A 141 14.18 2.36 15.42
N MET A 142 14.12 1.04 15.65
CA MET A 142 15.29 0.16 15.62
C MET A 142 15.81 -0.06 14.19
N THR A 143 14.92 -0.16 13.22
CA THR A 143 15.25 -0.55 11.84
C THR A 143 15.25 0.63 10.87
N GLY A 144 14.64 1.77 11.24
CA GLY A 144 14.31 2.80 10.27
C GLY A 144 13.21 2.32 9.30
N PRO A 145 13.09 2.92 8.11
CA PRO A 145 12.16 2.45 7.09
C PRO A 145 12.59 1.13 6.46
N GLU A 146 11.66 0.17 6.39
CA GLU A 146 11.88 -1.14 5.78
C GLU A 146 11.05 -1.33 4.51
N ILE A 147 9.82 -0.80 4.49
CA ILE A 147 8.94 -0.75 3.31
C ILE A 147 8.50 0.70 3.10
N LEU A 148 8.61 1.18 1.86
CA LEU A 148 8.15 2.51 1.43
C LEU A 148 7.42 2.39 0.09
N ILE A 149 6.09 2.50 0.11
CA ILE A 149 5.25 2.38 -1.09
C ILE A 149 4.62 3.75 -1.40
N SER A 150 4.83 4.20 -2.63
CA SER A 150 4.12 5.35 -3.20
C SER A 150 2.94 4.86 -4.03
N THR A 151 1.78 5.46 -3.86
CA THR A 151 0.58 5.12 -4.62
C THR A 151 0.16 6.26 -5.52
N LYS A 152 -0.37 5.93 -6.69
CA LYS A 152 -0.94 6.91 -7.62
C LYS A 152 -2.22 6.37 -8.21
N THR A 153 -3.19 7.28 -8.42
CA THR A 153 -4.45 6.96 -9.09
C THR A 153 -4.65 7.86 -10.31
N MET A 154 -5.27 7.31 -11.36
CA MET A 154 -5.62 8.05 -12.58
C MET A 154 -6.90 7.51 -13.21
N GLY A 155 -7.90 8.38 -13.35
CA GLY A 155 -9.22 7.98 -13.86
C GLY A 155 -9.47 8.35 -15.32
N SER A 156 -8.81 9.39 -15.82
CA SER A 156 -8.93 9.86 -17.20
C SER A 156 -7.78 10.82 -17.56
N SER A 157 -7.80 11.38 -18.78
CA SER A 157 -6.81 12.35 -19.27
C SER A 157 -5.38 11.82 -19.22
N PHE A 158 -5.21 10.55 -19.59
CA PHE A 158 -3.97 9.80 -19.41
C PHE A 158 -2.77 10.48 -20.09
N GLY A 159 -2.93 10.90 -21.35
CA GLY A 159 -1.82 11.45 -22.14
C GLY A 159 -1.19 12.73 -21.57
N LYS A 160 -1.99 13.59 -20.94
CA LYS A 160 -1.51 14.85 -20.35
C LYS A 160 -0.80 14.63 -19.01
N ASN A 161 -1.29 13.69 -18.22
CA ASN A 161 -0.87 13.53 -16.83
C ASN A 161 0.23 12.48 -16.65
N LEU A 162 0.32 11.48 -17.54
CA LEU A 162 1.21 10.34 -17.35
C LEU A 162 2.69 10.73 -17.27
N SER A 163 3.18 11.61 -18.15
CA SER A 163 4.58 12.06 -18.12
C SER A 163 4.95 12.75 -16.80
N ASN A 164 4.08 13.66 -16.32
CA ASN A 164 4.33 14.41 -15.09
C ASN A 164 4.33 13.50 -13.86
N ARG A 165 3.41 12.51 -13.82
CA ARG A 165 3.37 11.51 -12.73
C ARG A 165 4.62 10.64 -12.72
N PHE A 166 5.18 10.37 -13.90
CA PHE A 166 6.39 9.58 -14.03
C PHE A 166 7.63 10.33 -13.56
N GLU A 167 7.76 11.61 -13.93
CA GLU A 167 8.83 12.47 -13.43
C GLU A 167 8.78 12.63 -11.89
N GLU A 168 7.58 12.82 -11.33
CA GLU A 168 7.37 12.84 -9.88
C GLU A 168 7.81 11.52 -9.23
N ALA A 169 7.42 10.38 -9.82
CA ALA A 169 7.79 9.06 -9.32
C ALA A 169 9.31 8.87 -9.29
N TYR A 170 10.02 9.32 -10.32
CA TYR A 170 11.48 9.29 -10.37
C TYR A 170 12.12 10.14 -9.27
N GLY A 171 11.69 11.39 -9.12
CA GLY A 171 12.21 12.28 -8.08
C GLY A 171 12.00 11.70 -6.69
N ASP A 172 10.81 11.14 -6.43
CA ASP A 172 10.49 10.47 -5.19
C ASP A 172 11.36 9.24 -4.94
N ALA A 173 11.59 8.42 -5.96
CA ALA A 173 12.43 7.23 -5.85
C ALA A 173 13.86 7.60 -5.45
N LYS A 174 14.48 8.55 -6.16
CA LYS A 174 15.86 9.02 -5.84
C LYS A 174 15.93 9.62 -4.45
N ASN A 175 14.94 10.41 -4.06
CA ASN A 175 14.88 11.03 -2.74
C ASN A 175 14.78 9.99 -1.62
N LEU A 176 13.99 8.92 -1.80
CA LEU A 176 13.82 7.87 -0.80
C LEU A 176 15.00 6.89 -0.79
N LYS A 177 15.38 6.33 -1.95
CA LYS A 177 16.44 5.33 -2.06
C LYS A 177 17.81 5.91 -1.71
N GLY A 178 18.05 7.19 -2.02
CA GLY A 178 19.26 7.90 -1.66
C GLY A 178 19.46 8.03 -0.13
N ARG A 179 18.39 8.04 0.66
CA ARG A 179 18.47 8.06 2.14
C ARG A 179 18.36 6.68 2.76
N HIS A 180 17.51 5.81 2.20
CA HIS A 180 17.14 4.50 2.73
C HIS A 180 17.43 3.39 1.71
N PRO A 181 18.71 3.10 1.41
CA PRO A 181 19.08 2.13 0.37
C PRO A 181 18.62 0.70 0.69
N LEU A 182 18.44 0.38 1.97
CA LEU A 182 17.97 -0.92 2.46
C LEU A 182 16.44 -1.02 2.57
N ALA A 183 15.69 0.06 2.37
CA ALA A 183 14.24 -0.01 2.31
C ALA A 183 13.80 -0.64 0.98
N THR A 184 12.74 -1.43 1.03
CA THR A 184 12.02 -1.92 -0.13
C THR A 184 11.05 -0.87 -0.63
N LEU A 185 11.31 -0.36 -1.83
CA LEU A 185 10.54 0.71 -2.45
C LEU A 185 9.54 0.13 -3.45
N GLY A 186 8.27 0.47 -3.28
CA GLY A 186 7.19 0.11 -4.19
C GLY A 186 6.54 1.31 -4.86
N PHE A 187 6.14 1.19 -6.12
CA PHE A 187 5.28 2.15 -6.80
C PHE A 187 4.01 1.46 -7.32
N PHE A 188 2.86 1.78 -6.74
CA PHE A 188 1.58 1.17 -7.09
C PHE A 188 0.71 2.16 -7.88
N PHE A 189 0.45 1.85 -9.15
CA PHE A 189 -0.31 2.73 -10.04
C PHE A 189 -1.66 2.12 -10.41
N LEU A 190 -2.73 2.70 -9.86
CA LEU A 190 -4.11 2.31 -10.15
C LEU A 190 -4.71 3.21 -11.23
N VAL A 191 -5.20 2.60 -12.31
CA VAL A 191 -5.64 3.32 -13.51
C VAL A 191 -6.99 2.79 -13.97
N ASN A 192 -7.84 3.68 -14.49
CA ASN A 192 -9.06 3.27 -15.16
C ASN A 192 -8.74 2.42 -16.40
N SER A 193 -9.44 1.29 -16.53
CA SER A 193 -9.25 0.30 -17.59
C SER A 193 -9.36 0.87 -19.00
N SER A 194 -10.15 1.93 -19.21
CA SER A 194 -10.25 2.62 -20.52
C SER A 194 -8.92 3.11 -21.09
N ILE A 195 -7.84 3.17 -20.30
CA ILE A 195 -6.49 3.39 -20.84
C ILE A 195 -6.12 2.40 -21.95
N VAL A 196 -6.66 1.17 -21.92
CA VAL A 196 -6.39 0.14 -22.93
C VAL A 196 -6.96 0.48 -24.30
N ASP A 197 -7.99 1.34 -24.34
CA ASP A 197 -8.58 1.88 -25.57
C ASP A 197 -7.69 2.97 -26.20
N GLU A 198 -6.65 3.40 -25.49
CA GLU A 198 -5.58 4.27 -25.97
C GLU A 198 -4.24 3.51 -26.05
N PRO A 199 -4.03 2.58 -27.02
CA PRO A 199 -2.93 1.61 -26.99
C PRO A 199 -1.54 2.22 -26.87
N ARG A 200 -1.32 3.39 -27.48
CA ARG A 200 -0.03 4.12 -27.37
C ARG A 200 0.22 4.60 -25.95
N ILE A 201 -0.81 5.04 -25.24
CA ILE A 201 -0.69 5.53 -23.88
C ILE A 201 -0.56 4.36 -22.91
N PHE A 202 -1.32 3.28 -23.11
CA PHE A 202 -1.17 2.05 -22.34
C PHE A 202 0.26 1.49 -22.45
N ALA A 203 0.77 1.32 -23.67
CA ALA A 203 2.15 0.86 -23.91
C ALA A 203 3.18 1.79 -23.28
N LYS A 204 2.93 3.11 -23.31
CA LYS A 204 3.78 4.10 -22.65
C LYS A 204 3.77 3.92 -21.13
N ALA A 205 2.61 3.72 -20.51
CA ALA A 205 2.50 3.50 -19.06
C ALA A 205 3.25 2.23 -18.61
N VAL A 206 3.06 1.13 -19.34
CA VAL A 206 3.79 -0.13 -19.13
C VAL A 206 5.31 0.10 -19.21
N THR A 207 5.79 0.65 -20.33
CA THR A 207 7.23 0.90 -20.55
C THR A 207 7.82 1.79 -19.46
N MET A 208 7.05 2.79 -19.02
CA MET A 208 7.47 3.70 -17.95
C MET A 208 7.67 2.94 -16.63
N LEU A 209 6.68 2.16 -16.20
CA LEU A 209 6.77 1.39 -14.95
C LEU A 209 7.89 0.35 -14.97
N GLU A 210 8.16 -0.28 -16.11
CA GLU A 210 9.31 -1.18 -16.28
C GLU A 210 10.64 -0.44 -16.10
N LYS A 211 10.77 0.76 -16.68
CA LYS A 211 11.97 1.60 -16.53
C LYS A 211 12.22 2.04 -15.09
N LEU A 212 11.17 2.38 -14.33
CA LEU A 212 11.31 2.71 -12.90
C LEU A 212 11.86 1.55 -12.07
N ARG A 213 11.64 0.31 -12.50
CA ARG A 213 12.14 -0.89 -11.84
C ARG A 213 13.56 -1.25 -12.29
N MET A 214 13.95 -0.87 -13.51
CA MET A 214 15.27 -1.19 -14.06
C MET A 214 16.42 -0.40 -13.42
N GLU A 215 16.14 0.73 -12.80
CA GLU A 215 17.16 1.56 -12.16
C GLU A 215 17.40 1.13 -10.71
N ASP A 216 18.64 0.78 -10.38
CA ASP A 216 19.03 0.28 -9.04
C ASP A 216 18.73 1.26 -7.89
N ASP A 217 18.70 2.56 -8.21
CA ASP A 217 18.43 3.66 -7.28
C ASP A 217 17.00 4.22 -7.42
N ALA A 218 16.08 3.46 -8.02
CA ALA A 218 14.65 3.81 -8.13
C ALA A 218 13.75 2.87 -7.29
N TYR A 219 12.74 2.25 -7.89
CA TYR A 219 11.79 1.35 -7.20
C TYR A 219 12.21 -0.11 -7.36
N ASP A 220 12.04 -0.89 -6.30
CA ASP A 220 12.29 -2.33 -6.34
C ASP A 220 11.12 -3.09 -7.00
N ALA A 221 9.89 -2.64 -6.75
CA ALA A 221 8.67 -3.23 -7.30
C ALA A 221 7.74 -2.16 -7.86
N THR A 222 7.16 -2.40 -9.04
CA THR A 222 6.18 -1.50 -9.67
C THR A 222 4.93 -2.27 -10.06
N CYS A 223 3.76 -1.64 -9.93
CA CYS A 223 2.47 -2.25 -10.25
C CYS A 223 1.63 -1.34 -11.14
N LEU A 224 0.97 -1.93 -12.14
CA LEU A 224 -0.15 -1.34 -12.88
C LEU A 224 -1.40 -2.17 -12.59
N LEU A 225 -2.38 -1.57 -11.92
CA LEU A 225 -3.68 -2.20 -11.68
C LEU A 225 -4.78 -1.45 -12.41
N LEU A 226 -5.51 -2.17 -13.27
CA LEU A 226 -6.65 -1.64 -13.99
C LEU A 226 -7.95 -1.92 -13.23
N VAL A 227 -8.81 -0.91 -13.14
CA VAL A 227 -10.15 -1.02 -12.54
C VAL A 227 -11.23 -0.48 -13.47
N ASP A 228 -12.39 -1.11 -13.46
CA ASP A 228 -13.57 -0.72 -14.22
C ASP A 228 -14.48 0.17 -13.37
N TRP A 229 -15.03 1.22 -13.98
CA TRP A 229 -16.05 2.07 -13.35
C TRP A 229 -17.40 1.60 -13.85
N GLY A 230 -18.10 0.81 -13.02
CA GLY A 230 -19.44 0.34 -13.28
C GLY A 230 -20.51 1.39 -13.02
N GLU A 231 -21.74 1.04 -13.35
CA GLU A 231 -22.93 1.84 -13.02
C GLU A 231 -23.07 2.01 -11.50
N GLY A 232 -23.64 3.14 -11.07
CA GLY A 232 -23.84 3.41 -9.64
C GLY A 232 -22.56 3.65 -8.83
N GLY A 233 -21.41 3.85 -9.48
CA GLY A 233 -20.13 4.12 -8.82
C GLY A 233 -19.45 2.87 -8.25
N GLN A 234 -19.87 1.68 -8.69
CA GLN A 234 -19.19 0.42 -8.36
C GLN A 234 -17.86 0.33 -9.10
N LEU A 235 -16.79 0.01 -8.36
CA LEU A 235 -15.46 -0.21 -8.94
C LEU A 235 -15.08 -1.68 -8.78
N THR A 236 -14.65 -2.29 -9.87
CA THR A 236 -14.19 -3.70 -9.90
C THR A 236 -12.80 -3.81 -10.51
N VAL A 237 -12.02 -4.79 -10.08
CA VAL A 237 -10.75 -5.13 -10.74
C VAL A 237 -11.05 -5.58 -12.15
N SER A 238 -10.42 -4.91 -13.13
CA SER A 238 -10.76 -5.11 -14.53
C SER A 238 -10.20 -6.41 -15.07
N ARG A 239 -10.94 -7.05 -15.98
CA ARG A 239 -10.43 -8.19 -16.77
C ARG A 239 -9.30 -7.79 -17.71
N GLU A 240 -9.20 -6.50 -18.04
CA GLU A 240 -8.10 -5.98 -18.86
C GLU A 240 -6.72 -6.09 -18.17
N ASN A 241 -6.66 -6.45 -16.87
CA ASN A 241 -5.40 -6.79 -16.21
C ASN A 241 -4.69 -8.00 -16.86
N ASP A 242 -5.39 -8.85 -17.60
CA ASP A 242 -4.78 -9.93 -18.40
C ASP A 242 -3.81 -9.40 -19.48
N ARG A 243 -3.93 -8.10 -19.83
CA ARG A 243 -3.05 -7.41 -20.79
C ARG A 243 -1.89 -6.68 -20.14
N VAL A 244 -1.88 -6.58 -18.81
CA VAL A 244 -0.77 -6.00 -18.06
C VAL A 244 0.33 -7.07 -17.95
N PRO A 245 1.60 -6.75 -18.24
CA PRO A 245 2.68 -7.71 -18.08
C PRO A 245 2.72 -8.28 -16.66
N LEU A 246 2.95 -9.59 -16.52
CA LEU A 246 2.99 -10.27 -15.22
C LEU A 246 3.91 -9.58 -14.21
N SER A 247 5.05 -9.05 -14.69
CA SER A 247 6.03 -8.35 -13.84
C SER A 247 5.51 -7.02 -13.24
N LEU A 248 4.40 -6.48 -13.75
CA LEU A 248 3.71 -5.29 -13.24
C LEU A 248 2.38 -5.65 -12.55
N SER A 249 2.05 -6.94 -12.44
CA SER A 249 0.83 -7.39 -11.77
C SER A 249 0.88 -7.11 -10.26
N ALA A 250 -0.29 -7.00 -9.64
CA ALA A 250 -0.37 -6.87 -8.18
C ALA A 250 0.26 -8.08 -7.47
N LEU A 251 0.11 -9.29 -8.04
CA LEU A 251 0.71 -10.50 -7.50
C LEU A 251 2.24 -10.38 -7.42
N SER A 252 2.88 -10.09 -8.56
CA SER A 252 4.35 -9.94 -8.62
C SER A 252 4.83 -8.78 -7.73
N PHE A 253 4.07 -7.69 -7.65
CA PHE A 253 4.39 -6.55 -6.79
C PHE A 253 4.48 -6.96 -5.31
N PHE A 254 3.43 -7.60 -4.77
CA PHE A 254 3.43 -8.00 -3.36
C PHE A 254 4.44 -9.11 -3.07
N GLU A 255 4.59 -10.06 -3.99
CA GLU A 255 5.59 -11.13 -3.86
C GLU A 255 6.99 -10.53 -3.68
N GLU A 256 7.36 -9.58 -4.54
CA GLU A 256 8.66 -8.95 -4.56
C GLU A 256 8.88 -8.03 -3.35
N VAL A 257 7.85 -7.25 -2.96
CA VAL A 257 7.91 -6.40 -1.76
C VAL A 257 8.19 -7.25 -0.51
N VAL A 258 7.44 -8.34 -0.32
CA VAL A 258 7.65 -9.22 0.84
C VAL A 258 9.03 -9.88 0.76
N ARG A 259 9.38 -10.44 -0.40
CA ARG A 259 10.65 -11.17 -0.59
C ARG A 259 11.87 -10.29 -0.30
N LEU A 260 11.92 -9.09 -0.88
CA LEU A 260 13.05 -8.19 -0.68
C LEU A 260 13.12 -7.64 0.73
N THR A 261 11.98 -7.37 1.37
CA THR A 261 11.95 -6.92 2.77
C THR A 261 12.50 -8.00 3.69
N LEU A 262 12.07 -9.26 3.53
CA LEU A 262 12.58 -10.38 4.33
C LEU A 262 14.05 -10.70 4.04
N LEU A 263 14.52 -10.45 2.81
CA LEU A 263 15.93 -10.61 2.44
C LEU A 263 16.82 -9.55 3.11
N ARG A 264 16.32 -8.31 3.25
CA ARG A 264 17.06 -7.17 3.81
C ARG A 264 16.96 -7.08 5.33
N ALA A 265 15.89 -7.64 5.91
CA ALA A 265 15.68 -7.69 7.35
C ALA A 265 16.59 -8.73 8.03
N ALA A 266 16.87 -8.51 9.32
CA ALA A 266 17.58 -9.49 10.15
C ALA A 266 16.84 -10.85 10.15
N PRO A 267 17.56 -11.98 10.31
CA PRO A 267 16.95 -13.31 10.29
C PRO A 267 15.82 -13.49 11.33
N GLU A 268 15.94 -12.85 12.49
CA GLU A 268 14.99 -12.91 13.61
C GLU A 268 13.84 -11.91 13.48
N ALA A 269 13.88 -11.01 12.49
CA ALA A 269 12.81 -10.05 12.24
C ALA A 269 11.69 -10.67 11.38
N HIS A 270 10.47 -10.15 11.57
CA HIS A 270 9.26 -10.52 10.82
C HIS A 270 8.95 -12.03 10.84
N GLU A 271 9.05 -12.65 12.03
CA GLU A 271 8.89 -14.09 12.23
C GLU A 271 7.61 -14.64 11.59
N LEU A 272 6.45 -14.00 11.81
CA LEU A 272 5.19 -14.44 11.23
C LEU A 272 5.20 -14.41 9.70
N ALA A 273 5.74 -13.36 9.08
CA ALA A 273 5.86 -13.27 7.63
C ALA A 273 6.78 -14.36 7.06
N ARG A 274 7.88 -14.69 7.76
CA ARG A 274 8.76 -15.81 7.39
C ARG A 274 8.06 -17.16 7.53
N LEU A 275 7.36 -17.39 8.64
CA LEU A 275 6.60 -18.62 8.88
C LEU A 275 5.53 -18.85 7.80
N LYS A 276 4.76 -17.82 7.47
CA LYS A 276 3.75 -17.89 6.40
C LYS A 276 4.37 -18.29 5.06
N ARG A 277 5.59 -17.83 4.76
CA ARG A 277 6.27 -18.17 3.49
C ARG A 277 6.87 -19.58 3.48
N ILE A 278 7.30 -20.09 4.64
CA ILE A 278 7.83 -21.46 4.77
C ILE A 278 6.71 -22.50 4.72
N ALA A 279 5.56 -22.23 5.36
CA ALA A 279 4.42 -23.14 5.44
C ALA A 279 3.87 -23.58 4.06
N THR A 280 4.18 -22.81 3.02
CA THR A 280 3.81 -23.09 1.63
C THR A 280 4.82 -23.96 0.87
N SER A 281 6.09 -23.97 1.29
CA SER A 281 7.16 -24.71 0.61
C SER A 281 7.31 -26.15 1.10
N ALA A 282 6.42 -26.61 1.99
CA ALA A 282 6.47 -27.91 2.66
C ALA A 282 5.27 -28.77 2.25
#